data_AF-E9HBP9-F1
#
_entry.id   AF-E9HBP9-F1
#
_cell.length_a   1.000
_cell.length_b   1.000
_cell.length_c   1.000
_cell.angle_alpha   90.00
_cell.angle_beta   90.00
_cell.angle_gamma   90.00
#
_symmetry.space_group_name_H-M   'P 1'
#
loop_
_entity.id
_entity.type
_entity.pdbx_description
1 polymer ?
#
loop_
_entity_poly.entity_id
_entity_poly.type
_entity_poly.pdbx_seq_one_letter_code
_entity_poly.pdbx_strand_id
1 'polypeptide(L)'
;MWRFDKAWRPKDLSPWWAVFNEDDLQILEYREDLEYFYEDGYGYQINYEQACAPLKKNIFENFSVSQPKGFFYFTHSGTILKVLARIGLYKDKVRPTHSNRLEQMNRAWRTSRIDPFASNIAFVLFKCADDYRVTAFIQERPVRLPGCSDDFCHFREFVDQYGSLVSKCSIDDICRV
;
A
#
# COMPACT_ATOMS: atom_id res chain seq x y z
N MET A 1 -6.51 12.03 19.16
CA MET A 1 -6.04 11.75 20.53
C MET A 1 -6.29 10.31 20.97
N TRP A 2 -7.48 9.74 20.75
CA TRP A 2 -7.79 8.34 21.12
C TRP A 2 -6.87 7.27 20.50
N ARG A 3 -6.52 7.38 19.21
CA ARG A 3 -5.63 6.42 18.51
C ARG A 3 -4.28 6.25 19.22
N PHE A 4 -3.66 7.36 19.59
CA PHE A 4 -2.36 7.36 20.29
C PHE A 4 -2.48 6.87 21.73
N ASP A 5 -3.55 7.26 22.43
CA ASP A 5 -3.81 6.78 23.79
C ASP A 5 -3.97 5.25 23.83
N LYS A 6 -4.73 4.69 22.88
CA LYS A 6 -4.89 3.24 22.73
C LYS A 6 -3.60 2.53 22.31
N ALA A 7 -2.79 3.13 21.45
CA ALA A 7 -1.50 2.57 21.08
C ALA A 7 -0.55 2.50 22.29
N TRP A 8 -0.58 3.50 23.17
CA TRP A 8 0.23 3.53 24.39
C TRP A 8 -0.31 2.63 25.50
N ARG A 9 -1.65 2.55 25.64
CA ARG A 9 -2.36 1.79 26.67
C ARG A 9 -3.41 0.87 26.04
N PRO A 10 -3.00 -0.26 25.45
CA PRO A 10 -3.90 -1.12 24.68
C PRO A 10 -4.98 -1.79 25.53
N LYS A 11 -4.67 -2.06 26.81
CA LYS A 11 -5.59 -2.75 27.74
C LYS A 11 -6.60 -1.80 28.40
N ASP A 12 -6.31 -0.51 28.44
CA ASP A 12 -7.11 0.46 29.18
C ASP A 12 -8.20 1.03 28.29
N LEU A 13 -9.40 1.24 28.81
CA LEU A 13 -10.43 1.98 28.08
C LEU A 13 -10.00 3.45 27.96
N SER A 14 -9.89 3.93 26.72
CA SER A 14 -9.54 5.32 26.47
C SER A 14 -10.72 6.20 26.90
N PRO A 15 -10.52 7.25 27.71
CA PRO A 15 -11.58 8.20 28.06
C PRO A 15 -12.24 8.83 26.83
N TRP A 16 -11.49 8.95 25.73
CA TRP A 16 -11.97 9.45 24.45
C TRP A 16 -13.06 8.58 23.82
N TRP A 17 -13.20 7.32 24.24
CA TRP A 17 -14.26 6.43 23.78
C TRP A 17 -15.66 6.94 24.17
N ALA A 18 -15.78 7.67 25.28
CA ALA A 18 -17.07 8.19 25.73
C ALA A 18 -17.58 9.39 24.90
N VAL A 19 -16.71 9.99 24.09
CA VAL A 19 -17.01 11.24 23.37
C VAL A 19 -17.59 10.99 21.97
N PHE A 20 -17.33 9.82 21.39
CA PHE A 20 -17.68 9.51 20.00
C PHE A 20 -18.54 8.26 19.93
N ASN A 21 -19.58 8.30 19.10
CA ASN A 21 -20.31 7.11 18.69
C ASN A 21 -19.65 6.47 17.45
N GLU A 22 -20.22 5.35 16.98
CA GLU A 22 -19.65 4.62 15.85
C GLU A 22 -19.67 5.42 14.53
N ASP A 23 -20.73 6.18 14.23
CA ASP A 23 -20.79 7.00 13.00
C ASP A 23 -19.76 8.14 13.05
N ASP A 24 -19.55 8.75 14.22
CA ASP A 24 -18.48 9.74 14.39
C ASP A 24 -17.10 9.15 14.04
N LEU A 25 -16.84 7.92 14.49
CA LEU A 25 -15.58 7.22 14.18
C LEU A 25 -15.47 6.86 12.70
N GLN A 26 -16.57 6.48 12.04
CA GLN A 26 -16.59 6.22 10.60
C GLN A 26 -16.36 7.49 9.78
N ILE A 27 -16.89 8.63 10.22
CA ILE A 27 -16.61 9.95 9.61
C ILE A 27 -15.12 10.29 9.75
N LEU A 28 -14.55 10.11 10.94
CA LEU A 28 -13.12 10.36 11.19
C LEU A 28 -12.22 9.42 10.36
N GLU A 29 -12.56 8.14 10.26
CA GLU A 29 -11.85 7.20 9.39
C GLU A 29 -11.90 7.67 7.93
N TYR A 30 -13.08 8.05 7.44
CA TYR A 30 -13.25 8.49 6.06
C TYR A 30 -12.49 9.79 5.75
N ARG A 31 -12.43 10.71 6.72
CA ARG A 31 -11.63 11.94 6.59
C ARG A 31 -10.16 11.62 6.39
N GLU A 32 -9.60 10.71 7.18
CA GLU A 32 -8.19 10.32 7.08
C GLU A 32 -7.93 9.55 5.78
N ASP A 33 -8.89 8.72 5.35
CA ASP A 33 -8.80 8.06 4.04
C ASP A 33 -8.73 9.07 2.90
N LEU A 34 -9.50 10.16 2.95
CA LEU A 34 -9.43 11.23 1.96
C LEU A 34 -8.06 11.93 1.98
N GLU A 35 -7.54 12.30 3.15
CA GLU A 35 -6.21 12.91 3.28
C GLU A 35 -5.14 12.05 2.59
N TYR A 36 -5.02 10.78 3.00
CA TYR A 36 -4.06 9.86 2.43
C TYR A 36 -4.33 9.49 0.97
N PHE A 37 -5.59 9.45 0.54
CA PHE A 37 -5.92 9.23 -0.87
C PHE A 37 -5.39 10.38 -1.73
N TYR A 38 -5.56 11.62 -1.28
CA TYR A 38 -5.20 12.81 -2.04
C TYR A 38 -3.72 13.20 -1.91
N GLU A 39 -3.02 12.79 -0.87
CA GLU A 39 -1.60 13.08 -0.65
C GLU A 39 -0.67 11.91 -1.03
N ASP A 40 -1.07 10.68 -0.69
CA ASP A 40 -0.23 9.48 -0.81
C ASP A 40 -0.75 8.43 -1.79
N GLY A 41 -2.02 8.53 -2.17
CA GLY A 41 -2.70 7.54 -3.00
C GLY A 41 -3.10 8.03 -4.38
N TYR A 42 -4.25 7.54 -4.85
CA TYR A 42 -4.76 7.73 -6.21
C TYR A 42 -5.36 9.12 -6.51
N GLY A 43 -5.26 10.08 -5.59
CA GLY A 43 -5.77 11.44 -5.81
C GLY A 43 -5.13 12.11 -7.02
N TYR A 44 -3.80 12.04 -7.12
CA TYR A 44 -3.05 12.53 -8.27
C TYR A 44 -1.97 11.52 -8.65
N GLN A 45 -1.71 11.41 -9.95
CA GLN A 45 -0.74 10.45 -10.48
C GLN A 45 0.66 10.68 -9.90
N ILE A 46 1.05 11.95 -9.74
CA ILE A 46 2.34 12.36 -9.18
C ILE A 46 2.59 11.82 -7.77
N ASN A 47 1.54 11.61 -6.97
CA ASN A 47 1.65 11.19 -5.58
C ASN A 47 2.43 9.88 -5.46
N TYR A 48 2.16 8.93 -6.35
CA TYR A 48 2.70 7.58 -6.30
C TYR A 48 3.68 7.25 -7.44
N GLU A 49 3.88 8.14 -8.41
CA GLU A 49 4.86 7.94 -9.49
C GLU A 49 6.27 7.70 -8.96
N GLN A 50 6.67 8.48 -7.96
CA GLN A 50 7.97 8.35 -7.30
C GLN A 50 8.21 7.00 -6.61
N ALA A 51 7.14 6.24 -6.31
CA ALA A 51 7.29 4.89 -5.76
C ALA A 51 7.85 3.88 -6.79
N CYS A 52 8.09 4.28 -8.04
CA CYS A 52 8.85 3.48 -8.99
C CYS A 52 10.30 3.21 -8.50
N ALA A 53 10.90 4.13 -7.74
CA ALA A 53 12.25 3.98 -7.23
C ALA A 53 12.39 2.83 -6.23
N PRO A 54 11.56 2.74 -5.17
CA PRO A 54 11.58 1.58 -4.28
C PRO A 54 11.19 0.29 -5.00
N LEU A 55 10.28 0.29 -5.97
CA LEU A 55 9.98 -0.94 -6.75
C LEU A 55 11.21 -1.43 -7.54
N LYS A 56 11.91 -0.52 -8.22
CA LYS A 56 13.13 -0.83 -8.97
C LYS A 56 14.21 -1.41 -8.08
N LYS A 57 14.61 -0.62 -7.07
CA LYS A 57 15.77 -0.90 -6.23
C LYS A 57 15.51 -2.04 -5.24
N ASN A 58 14.33 -2.05 -4.61
CA ASN A 58 14.10 -2.94 -3.47
C ASN A 58 13.48 -4.28 -3.88
N ILE A 59 12.94 -4.41 -5.09
CA ILE A 59 12.28 -5.64 -5.56
C ILE A 59 13.02 -6.21 -6.75
N PHE A 60 13.02 -5.53 -7.90
CA PHE A 60 13.56 -6.09 -9.14
C PHE A 60 15.07 -6.34 -9.06
N GLU A 61 15.84 -5.36 -8.58
CA GLU A 61 17.28 -5.53 -8.42
C GLU A 61 17.59 -6.62 -7.39
N ASN A 62 16.91 -6.61 -6.24
CA ASN A 62 17.10 -7.60 -5.17
C ASN A 62 16.73 -9.05 -5.57
N PHE A 63 15.68 -9.24 -6.38
CA PHE A 63 15.33 -10.56 -6.92
C PHE A 63 16.38 -11.13 -7.88
N SER A 64 17.24 -10.27 -8.43
CA SER A 64 18.32 -10.67 -9.33
C SER A 64 19.60 -11.08 -8.59
N VAL A 65 19.69 -10.83 -7.27
CA VAL A 65 20.89 -11.12 -6.47
C VAL A 65 20.78 -12.47 -5.77
N SER A 66 21.88 -13.23 -5.72
CA SER A 66 21.90 -14.54 -5.06
C SER A 66 21.95 -14.46 -3.53
N GLN A 67 22.57 -13.42 -2.97
CA GLN A 67 22.71 -13.14 -1.53
C GLN A 67 22.77 -11.62 -1.27
N PRO A 68 22.20 -11.10 -0.17
CA PRO A 68 21.45 -11.82 0.87
C PRO A 68 20.07 -12.29 0.38
N LYS A 69 19.47 -13.27 1.09
CA LYS A 69 18.13 -13.82 0.76
C LYS A 69 16.95 -12.95 1.24
N GLY A 70 17.22 -11.90 2.01
CA GLY A 70 16.19 -11.01 2.55
C GLY A 70 16.70 -9.58 2.65
N PHE A 71 15.85 -8.65 2.26
CA PHE A 71 16.11 -7.22 2.31
C PHE A 71 14.97 -6.55 3.08
N PHE A 72 15.30 -5.80 4.12
CA PHE A 72 14.34 -5.19 5.01
C PHE A 72 14.52 -3.67 4.99
N TYR A 73 13.46 -2.96 4.65
CA TYR A 73 13.43 -1.50 4.58
C TYR A 73 12.37 -0.98 5.54
N PHE A 74 12.68 0.11 6.23
CA PHE A 74 11.79 0.78 7.17
C PHE A 74 11.47 2.17 6.65
N THR A 75 10.20 2.54 6.68
CA THR A 75 9.73 3.81 6.14
C THR A 75 8.45 4.25 6.86
N HIS A 76 7.85 5.33 6.36
CA HIS A 76 6.62 5.91 6.89
C HIS A 76 5.42 5.49 6.05
N SER A 77 4.23 5.63 6.65
CA SER A 77 2.91 5.41 6.05
C SER A 77 2.78 5.92 4.61
N GLY A 78 3.16 7.18 4.36
CA GLY A 78 3.05 7.75 3.02
C GLY A 78 3.82 6.97 1.94
N THR A 79 5.02 6.47 2.25
CA THR A 79 5.78 5.62 1.31
C THR A 79 5.08 4.28 1.07
N ILE A 80 4.54 3.66 2.11
CA ILE A 80 3.80 2.39 2.02
C ILE A 80 2.60 2.57 1.08
N LEU A 81 1.78 3.59 1.33
CA LEU A 81 0.60 3.91 0.54
C LEU A 81 0.94 4.25 -0.92
N LYS A 82 2.01 5.01 -1.16
CA LYS A 82 2.51 5.30 -2.51
C LYS A 82 2.92 4.02 -3.25
N VAL A 83 3.58 3.08 -2.57
CA VAL A 83 3.93 1.76 -3.16
C VAL A 83 2.67 0.96 -3.49
N LEU A 84 1.71 0.86 -2.57
CA LEU A 84 0.42 0.19 -2.80
C LEU A 84 -0.31 0.78 -4.00
N ALA A 85 -0.36 2.11 -4.08
CA ALA A 85 -0.98 2.82 -5.17
C ALA A 85 -0.27 2.53 -6.51
N ARG A 86 1.06 2.58 -6.52
CA ARG A 86 1.91 2.34 -7.71
C ARG A 86 1.78 0.93 -8.27
N ILE A 87 1.63 -0.08 -7.41
CA ILE A 87 1.41 -1.48 -7.86
C ILE A 87 -0.06 -1.78 -8.19
N GLY A 88 -0.96 -0.81 -8.02
CA GLY A 88 -2.36 -0.88 -8.45
C GLY A 88 -3.31 -1.51 -7.43
N LEU A 89 -2.92 -1.64 -6.16
CA LEU A 89 -3.76 -2.24 -5.12
C LEU A 89 -4.71 -1.23 -4.46
N TYR A 90 -5.86 -1.73 -4.01
CA TYR A 90 -6.86 -0.96 -3.24
C TYR A 90 -7.42 0.27 -3.97
N LYS A 91 -7.41 0.28 -5.31
CA LYS A 91 -8.03 1.33 -6.10
C LYS A 91 -9.55 1.22 -6.08
N ASP A 92 -10.23 2.28 -5.65
CA ASP A 92 -11.69 2.34 -5.67
C ASP A 92 -12.26 2.44 -7.08
N LYS A 93 -13.46 1.87 -7.26
CA LYS A 93 -14.25 2.00 -8.51
C LYS A 93 -14.75 3.43 -8.72
N VAL A 94 -15.18 4.06 -7.63
CA VAL A 94 -15.64 5.45 -7.60
C VAL A 94 -14.62 6.25 -6.82
N ARG A 95 -14.23 7.43 -7.31
CA ARG A 95 -13.27 8.30 -6.63
C ARG A 95 -13.85 8.76 -5.28
N PRO A 96 -13.15 8.58 -4.14
CA PRO A 96 -13.55 9.15 -2.86
C PRO A 96 -13.57 10.68 -2.92
N THR A 97 -14.61 11.30 -2.39
CA THR A 97 -14.76 12.76 -2.25
C THR A 97 -15.33 13.09 -0.88
N HIS A 98 -15.21 14.34 -0.45
CA HIS A 98 -15.81 14.78 0.82
C HIS A 98 -17.34 14.55 0.90
N SER A 99 -18.04 14.39 -0.23
CA SER A 99 -19.50 14.32 -0.30
C SER A 99 -20.08 12.92 -0.54
N ASN A 100 -19.26 11.92 -0.89
CA ASN A 100 -19.77 10.58 -1.27
C ASN A 100 -19.47 9.47 -0.24
N ARG A 101 -19.33 9.82 1.06
CA ARG A 101 -19.07 8.85 2.14
C ARG A 101 -20.01 7.63 2.12
N LEU A 102 -21.31 7.86 1.91
CA LEU A 102 -22.33 6.81 1.89
C LEU A 102 -22.16 5.82 0.72
N GLU A 103 -21.66 6.29 -0.42
CA GLU A 103 -21.31 5.42 -1.56
C GLU A 103 -20.00 4.66 -1.31
N GLN A 104 -19.15 5.19 -0.42
CA GLN A 104 -17.82 4.69 -0.09
C GLN A 104 -17.80 3.79 1.17
N MET A 105 -18.95 3.28 1.59
CA MET A 105 -19.05 2.37 2.75
C MET A 105 -18.25 1.08 2.58
N ASN A 106 -18.06 0.63 1.33
CA ASN A 106 -17.30 -0.56 0.97
C ASN A 106 -16.05 -0.24 0.11
N ARG A 107 -15.49 0.96 0.28
CA ARG A 107 -14.25 1.39 -0.38
C ARG A 107 -13.09 0.42 -0.09
N ALA A 108 -12.27 0.20 -1.11
CA ALA A 108 -11.01 -0.53 -1.04
C ALA A 108 -9.92 0.32 -0.39
N TRP A 109 -9.88 1.64 -0.66
CA TRP A 109 -8.93 2.55 -0.03
C TRP A 109 -9.37 2.90 1.40
N ARG A 110 -9.03 2.02 2.35
CA ARG A 110 -9.33 2.20 3.77
C ARG A 110 -8.05 2.07 4.59
N THR A 111 -7.43 3.20 4.89
CA THR A 111 -6.11 3.32 5.54
C THR A 111 -6.05 2.62 6.89
N SER A 112 -7.14 2.65 7.66
CA SER A 112 -7.24 1.89 8.92
C SER A 112 -7.01 0.38 8.77
N ARG A 113 -7.23 -0.16 7.56
CA ARG A 113 -7.05 -1.58 7.22
C ARG A 113 -5.84 -1.87 6.37
N ILE A 114 -5.33 -0.91 5.59
CA ILE A 114 -4.22 -1.16 4.65
C ILE A 114 -2.89 -0.56 5.12
N ASP A 115 -2.94 0.46 5.99
CA ASP A 115 -1.78 1.13 6.56
C ASP A 115 -1.97 1.53 8.05
N PRO A 116 -2.37 0.62 8.96
CA PRO A 116 -2.29 0.88 10.41
C PRO A 116 -0.84 1.01 10.90
N PHE A 117 -0.66 1.30 12.20
CA PHE A 117 0.66 1.26 12.83
C PHE A 117 1.36 -0.09 12.60
N ALA A 118 2.66 -0.04 12.31
CA ALA A 118 3.51 -1.20 12.00
C ALA A 118 3.08 -1.97 10.73
N SER A 119 2.45 -1.29 9.78
CA SER A 119 2.15 -1.86 8.47
C SER A 119 3.41 -2.32 7.75
N ASN A 120 3.25 -3.45 7.04
CA ASN A 120 4.33 -4.08 6.29
C ASN A 120 3.84 -4.55 4.93
N ILE A 121 4.76 -4.49 3.97
CA ILE A 121 4.62 -5.05 2.63
C ILE A 121 5.84 -5.95 2.40
N ALA A 122 5.60 -7.19 2.01
CA ALA A 122 6.66 -8.12 1.64
C ALA A 122 6.43 -8.67 0.23
N PHE A 123 7.47 -8.61 -0.61
CA PHE A 123 7.49 -9.32 -1.89
C PHE A 123 8.39 -10.54 -1.74
N VAL A 124 7.84 -11.72 -2.01
CA VAL A 124 8.57 -12.99 -1.83
C VAL A 124 8.67 -13.69 -3.17
N LEU A 125 9.91 -14.02 -3.55
CA LEU A 125 10.24 -14.81 -4.73
C LEU A 125 10.41 -16.27 -4.34
N PHE A 126 9.53 -17.13 -4.84
CA PHE A 126 9.60 -18.57 -4.68
C PHE A 126 10.25 -19.22 -5.90
N LYS A 127 11.09 -20.23 -5.65
CA LYS A 127 11.56 -21.15 -6.68
C LYS A 127 10.65 -22.38 -6.68
N CYS A 128 9.79 -22.51 -7.67
CA CYS A 128 8.95 -23.68 -7.87
C CYS A 128 9.66 -24.70 -8.78
N ALA A 129 9.04 -25.86 -9.00
CA ALA A 129 9.63 -26.93 -9.82
C ALA A 129 9.69 -26.56 -11.32
N ASP A 130 8.73 -25.76 -11.77
CA ASP A 130 8.55 -25.27 -13.14
C ASP A 130 9.31 -23.95 -13.36
N ASP A 131 9.07 -22.94 -12.53
CA ASP A 131 9.64 -21.60 -12.68
C ASP A 131 9.64 -20.81 -11.35
N TYR A 132 10.01 -19.54 -11.38
CA TYR A 132 9.86 -18.62 -10.27
C TYR A 132 8.44 -18.05 -10.18
N ARG A 133 8.01 -17.83 -8.94
CA ARG A 133 6.73 -17.17 -8.63
C ARG A 133 6.93 -16.05 -7.63
N VAL A 134 6.17 -14.97 -7.78
CA VAL A 134 6.19 -13.81 -6.88
C VAL A 134 4.84 -13.70 -6.22
N THR A 135 4.83 -13.51 -4.90
CA THR A 135 3.64 -13.07 -4.19
C THR A 135 3.96 -11.79 -3.42
N ALA A 136 2.95 -10.95 -3.26
CA ALA A 136 2.99 -9.86 -2.30
C ALA A 136 2.18 -10.25 -1.06
N PHE A 137 2.69 -9.89 0.11
CA PHE A 137 1.99 -9.94 1.38
C PHE A 137 1.79 -8.52 1.87
N ILE A 138 0.54 -8.14 2.15
CA ILE A 138 0.21 -6.88 2.82
C ILE A 138 -0.27 -7.24 4.22
N GLN A 139 0.43 -6.79 5.25
CA GLN A 139 0.16 -7.18 6.65
C GLN A 139 0.04 -8.71 6.79
N GLU A 140 1.06 -9.43 6.33
CA GLU A 140 1.18 -10.90 6.38
C GLU A 140 0.11 -11.69 5.60
N ARG A 141 -0.79 -11.02 4.87
CA ARG A 141 -1.82 -11.69 4.06
C ARG A 141 -1.42 -11.67 2.59
N PRO A 142 -1.43 -12.82 1.90
CA PRO A 142 -1.16 -12.83 0.47
C PRO A 142 -2.22 -12.01 -0.25
N VAL A 143 -1.77 -11.22 -1.23
CA VAL A 143 -2.66 -10.43 -2.08
C VAL A 143 -2.39 -10.76 -3.54
N ARG A 144 -3.46 -10.87 -4.32
CA ARG A 144 -3.35 -10.98 -5.75
C ARG A 144 -2.90 -9.65 -6.35
N LEU A 145 -1.74 -9.67 -7.00
CA LEU A 145 -1.24 -8.52 -7.73
C LEU A 145 -2.06 -8.30 -9.01
N PRO A 146 -2.44 -7.05 -9.34
CA PRO A 146 -3.08 -6.73 -10.61
C PRO A 146 -2.27 -7.26 -11.80
N GLY A 147 -2.94 -7.89 -12.76
CA GLY A 147 -2.29 -8.49 -13.94
C GLY A 147 -1.83 -9.94 -13.73
N CYS A 148 -1.89 -10.47 -12.51
CA CYS A 148 -1.56 -11.87 -12.22
C CYS A 148 -2.83 -12.74 -12.18
N SER A 149 -2.69 -13.99 -12.64
CA SER A 149 -3.78 -14.96 -12.69
C SER A 149 -4.10 -15.58 -11.31
N ASP A 150 -3.08 -15.73 -10.46
CA ASP A 150 -3.13 -16.32 -9.12
C ASP A 150 -2.43 -15.40 -8.10
N ASP A 151 -2.59 -15.70 -6.82
CA ASP A 151 -1.92 -15.04 -5.70
C ASP A 151 -0.39 -15.31 -5.77
N PHE A 152 0.02 -16.49 -6.24
CA PHE A 152 1.39 -16.79 -6.62
C PHE A 152 1.62 -16.48 -8.10
N CYS A 153 1.85 -15.21 -8.40
CA CYS A 153 2.05 -14.68 -9.75
C CYS A 153 3.24 -15.33 -10.45
N HIS A 154 3.09 -15.72 -11.71
CA HIS A 154 4.23 -16.15 -12.51
C HIS A 154 5.24 -15.01 -12.63
N PHE A 155 6.55 -15.30 -12.50
CA PHE A 155 7.57 -14.25 -12.56
C PHE A 155 7.50 -13.45 -13.87
N ARG A 156 7.16 -14.11 -14.99
CA ARG A 156 6.95 -13.43 -16.27
C ARG A 156 5.79 -12.43 -16.25
N GLU A 157 4.62 -12.81 -15.72
CA GLU A 157 3.47 -11.90 -15.58
C GLU A 157 3.84 -10.69 -14.70
N PHE A 158 4.59 -10.93 -13.62
CA PHE A 158 5.08 -9.87 -12.73
C PHE A 158 6.01 -8.89 -13.47
N VAL A 159 6.95 -9.39 -14.27
CA VAL A 159 7.85 -8.53 -15.06
C VAL A 159 7.08 -7.79 -16.16
N ASP A 160 6.15 -8.44 -16.85
CA ASP A 160 5.34 -7.81 -17.90
C ASP A 160 4.49 -6.65 -17.34
N GLN A 161 3.88 -6.86 -16.17
CA GLN A 161 3.06 -5.85 -15.51
C GLN A 161 3.88 -4.68 -14.94
N TYR A 162 4.95 -4.96 -14.21
CA TYR A 162 5.64 -3.94 -13.39
C TYR A 162 7.00 -3.51 -13.96
N GLY A 163 7.57 -4.25 -14.91
CA GLY A 163 8.90 -3.97 -15.47
C GLY A 163 8.97 -2.63 -16.20
N SER A 164 7.89 -2.22 -16.87
CA SER A 164 7.79 -0.93 -17.56
C SER A 164 7.72 0.26 -16.59
N LEU A 165 7.12 0.08 -15.41
CA LEU A 165 7.07 1.10 -14.35
C LEU A 165 8.46 1.39 -13.78
N VAL A 166 9.33 0.38 -13.81
CA VAL A 166 10.69 0.40 -13.28
C VAL A 166 11.69 0.92 -14.30
N SER A 167 11.59 0.48 -15.56
CA SER A 167 12.53 0.87 -16.61
C SER A 167 12.46 2.35 -16.97
N LYS A 168 11.27 2.96 -16.87
CA LYS A 168 11.02 4.38 -17.14
C LYS A 168 11.07 5.27 -15.88
N CYS A 169 11.58 4.74 -14.77
CA CYS A 169 11.60 5.48 -13.51
C CYS A 169 12.73 6.53 -13.50
N SER A 170 12.35 7.80 -13.52
CA SER A 170 13.27 8.95 -13.38
C SER A 170 12.70 9.90 -12.33
N ILE A 171 13.26 9.85 -11.11
CA ILE A 171 12.80 10.71 -10.00
C ILE A 171 13.06 12.18 -10.32
N ASP A 172 14.19 12.49 -10.97
CA ASP A 172 14.54 13.88 -11.32
C ASP A 172 13.53 14.48 -12.30
N ASP A 173 13.04 13.71 -13.27
CA ASP A 173 12.02 14.19 -14.21
C ASP A 173 10.65 14.33 -13.54
N ILE A 174 10.29 13.37 -12.66
CA ILE A 174 9.03 13.38 -11.91
C ILE A 174 8.97 14.61 -10.99
N CYS A 175 10.08 14.93 -10.32
CA CYS A 175 10.17 15.99 -9.32
C CYS A 175 10.69 17.32 -9.88
N ARG A 176 10.73 17.49 -11.21
CA ARG A 176 11.20 18.72 -11.85
C ARG A 176 10.18 19.84 -11.65
N VAL A 177 10.58 20.89 -10.93
CA VAL A 177 9.81 22.11 -10.69
C VAL A 177 10.37 23.26 -11.51
#